data_AF-A0AA97H5E1-F1
#
_entry.id   AF-A0AA97H5E1-F1
#
_cell.length_a   1.000
_cell.length_b   1.000
_cell.length_c   1.000
_cell.angle_alpha   90.00
_cell.angle_beta   90.00
_cell.angle_gamma   90.00
#
_symmetry.space_group_name_H-M   'P 1'
#
loop_
_entity.id
_entity.type
_entity.pdbx_description
1 polymer ?
#
loop_
_entity_poly.entity_id
_entity_poly.type
_entity_poly.pdbx_seq_one_letter_code
_entity_poly.pdbx_strand_id
1 'polypeptide(L)'
;MKGFLTCSGNVIESVVIPVNICPDDVDKDLVIDNLDIDIDNDGILNCDESNGDAIINLTTSNAPEIIFSDGSTNVSIVSSSFIESNTSATTNTFTGTNTGDFTTTVNSGNTSDLSYSLLFTETINFQFTEAQGNPHTPVEGEYFMIKISPNNKNISLVDPDDQLLIDTDFDGVFEAGVLYFSSTEIRFKYNSTPTGTTPYKFVASKILGTTFEHHLSNTTAASVFQGNFSLTCFAKDTDNDGIEDAYDLDSNNDGIRDLYETTGTLNTSTIDTNLDGLFDVFETLPSNLDSDGDTILNVYDVDADNDGIYDLVETGLDDAQIALIDSNNDGIIDTIVDNNQNGLHDDFETIATLDIDGDKIPNFIDLDSDEDDCYDVIEAGFTDNNTDGILGTLPITINSTGKVTSGIDGYTSPNLDYVTAAPILINVPFVDQEFCELETNRLTIESTADSYQWQLSTDNGATWINLVNDARYDGVTTKELQITSPPCHLITTGFK
;
A
#
# COMPACT_ATOMS: atom_id res chain seq x y z
N MET A 1 20.64 25.56 33.41
CA MET A 1 20.78 26.41 34.62
C MET A 1 22.09 27.20 34.53
N LYS A 2 22.15 28.49 34.89
CA LYS A 2 23.40 29.28 34.87
C LYS A 2 23.81 29.65 36.30
N GLY A 3 25.01 29.27 36.70
CA GLY A 3 25.65 29.65 37.96
C GLY A 3 26.67 30.77 37.73
N PHE A 4 26.68 31.79 38.59
CA PHE A 4 27.68 32.87 38.53
C PHE A 4 28.67 32.74 39.68
N LEU A 5 29.96 32.65 39.36
CA LEU A 5 31.03 32.68 40.35
C LEU A 5 31.52 34.12 40.52
N THR A 6 31.01 34.82 41.53
CA THR A 6 31.25 36.26 41.79
C THR A 6 32.71 36.63 42.04
N CYS A 7 33.55 35.69 42.45
CA CYS A 7 34.97 35.92 42.73
C CYS A 7 35.88 35.85 41.50
N SER A 8 35.48 35.17 40.42
CA SER A 8 36.25 35.09 39.17
C SER A 8 35.56 35.75 37.98
N GLY A 9 34.26 36.08 38.10
CA GLY A 9 33.44 36.57 36.99
C GLY A 9 33.00 35.46 36.02
N ASN A 10 33.27 34.19 36.33
CA ASN A 10 32.94 33.07 35.44
C ASN A 10 31.45 32.71 35.55
N VAL A 11 30.83 32.48 34.40
CA VAL A 11 29.51 31.87 34.27
C VAL A 11 29.71 30.38 34.04
N ILE A 12 29.12 29.56 34.90
CA ILE A 12 29.07 28.11 34.75
C ILE A 12 27.67 27.79 34.24
N GLU A 13 27.58 27.35 33.00
CA GLU A 13 26.31 26.90 32.44
C GLU A 13 26.21 25.38 32.64
N SER A 14 25.07 24.92 33.17
CA SER A 14 24.73 23.51 33.18
C SER A 14 24.62 23.02 31.75
N VAL A 15 25.14 21.83 31.50
CA VAL A 15 24.98 21.11 30.23
C VAL A 15 23.48 20.94 29.97
N VAL A 16 23.08 21.10 28.71
CA VAL A 16 21.72 20.77 28.27
C VAL A 16 21.65 19.25 28.17
N ILE A 17 20.71 18.65 28.90
CA ILE A 17 20.40 17.22 28.80
C ILE A 17 19.10 17.12 28.00
N PRO A 18 19.11 16.46 26.82
CA PRO A 18 17.89 16.17 26.08
C PRO A 18 16.93 15.34 26.94
N VAL A 19 15.64 15.65 26.86
CA VAL A 19 14.60 14.81 27.46
C VAL A 19 14.02 14.00 26.31
N ASN A 20 14.25 12.69 26.34
CA ASN A 20 13.79 11.79 25.29
C ASN A 20 12.29 11.55 25.43
N ILE A 21 11.58 11.64 24.31
CA ILE A 21 10.23 11.09 24.17
C ILE A 21 10.39 9.62 23.77
N CYS A 22 9.43 8.79 24.12
CA CYS A 22 9.39 7.43 23.57
C CYS A 22 9.20 7.54 22.05
N PRO A 23 9.85 6.68 21.26
CA PRO A 23 9.52 6.57 19.84
C PRO A 23 8.01 6.33 19.64
N ASP A 24 7.52 6.75 18.49
CA ASP A 24 6.16 6.44 18.06
C ASP A 24 6.05 4.93 17.76
N ASP A 25 4.81 4.44 17.91
CA ASP A 25 4.36 3.05 17.80
C ASP A 25 2.83 3.15 17.56
N VAL A 26 2.46 3.31 16.28
CA VAL A 26 1.12 3.74 15.84
C VAL A 26 0.06 2.66 16.11
N ASP A 27 0.34 1.48 15.59
CA ASP A 27 -0.43 0.24 15.63
C ASP A 27 -0.32 -0.53 16.97
N LYS A 28 0.72 -0.27 17.77
CA LYS A 28 0.93 -0.82 19.14
C LYS A 28 1.27 -2.30 19.15
N ASP A 29 2.02 -2.74 18.15
CA ASP A 29 2.53 -4.12 18.04
C ASP A 29 3.79 -4.37 18.91
N LEU A 30 4.36 -3.29 19.48
CA LEU A 30 5.59 -3.21 20.30
C LEU A 30 6.90 -3.08 19.51
N VAL A 31 6.83 -3.00 18.19
CA VAL A 31 7.87 -2.45 17.32
C VAL A 31 7.68 -0.93 17.28
N ILE A 32 8.69 -0.18 16.84
CA ILE A 32 8.62 1.29 16.79
C ILE A 32 8.63 1.70 15.34
N ASP A 33 7.90 2.75 14.96
CA ASP A 33 7.75 3.20 13.55
C ASP A 33 9.09 3.41 12.80
N ASN A 34 10.18 3.62 13.54
CA ASN A 34 11.53 3.77 12.97
C ASN A 34 12.13 2.46 12.46
N LEU A 35 11.65 1.33 12.95
CA LEU A 35 12.14 -0.03 12.69
C LEU A 35 11.08 -0.95 12.10
N ASP A 36 9.82 -0.58 12.28
CA ASP A 36 8.65 -1.24 11.74
C ASP A 36 8.64 -1.21 10.20
N ILE A 37 8.32 -2.34 9.59
CA ILE A 37 8.24 -2.51 8.14
C ILE A 37 6.81 -2.57 7.60
N ASP A 38 5.80 -2.63 8.47
CA ASP A 38 4.36 -2.73 8.18
C ASP A 38 3.60 -1.99 9.31
N ILE A 39 3.48 -0.66 9.18
CA ILE A 39 3.13 0.24 10.29
C ILE A 39 1.66 0.19 10.70
N ASP A 40 0.78 -0.30 9.84
CA ASP A 40 -0.65 -0.43 10.11
C ASP A 40 -1.13 -1.89 10.24
N ASN A 41 -0.22 -2.85 10.04
CA ASN A 41 -0.44 -4.30 10.09
C ASN A 41 -1.46 -4.82 9.07
N ASP A 42 -1.51 -4.22 7.89
CA ASP A 42 -2.36 -4.69 6.81
C ASP A 42 -1.69 -5.83 6.00
N GLY A 43 -0.39 -6.08 6.22
CA GLY A 43 0.39 -7.11 5.55
C GLY A 43 1.04 -6.66 4.24
N ILE A 44 0.92 -5.38 3.89
CA ILE A 44 1.69 -4.70 2.86
C ILE A 44 2.87 -4.00 3.54
N LEU A 45 4.01 -3.94 2.85
CA LEU A 45 5.19 -3.29 3.43
C LEU A 45 5.11 -1.79 3.20
N ASN A 46 5.50 -1.00 4.20
CA ASN A 46 5.60 0.46 4.15
C ASN A 46 6.28 1.00 2.88
N CYS A 47 7.25 0.24 2.36
CA CYS A 47 8.03 0.61 1.18
C CYS A 47 7.34 0.22 -0.14
N ASP A 48 6.54 -0.84 -0.15
CA ASP A 48 5.74 -1.28 -1.30
C ASP A 48 4.54 -0.35 -1.53
N GLU A 49 4.03 0.28 -0.47
CA GLU A 49 2.97 1.29 -0.52
C GLU A 49 3.48 2.70 -0.82
N SER A 50 4.80 2.86 -0.91
CA SER A 50 5.43 4.17 -1.06
C SER A 50 5.87 4.45 -2.50
N ASN A 51 6.36 5.67 -2.74
CA ASN A 51 7.11 6.00 -3.96
C ASN A 51 8.54 5.41 -4.00
N GLY A 52 8.87 4.54 -3.04
CA GLY A 52 10.15 3.87 -2.87
C GLY A 52 11.24 4.75 -2.25
N ASP A 53 12.45 4.20 -2.21
CA ASP A 53 13.62 4.91 -1.68
C ASP A 53 14.04 6.09 -2.56
N ALA A 54 14.69 7.07 -1.93
CA ALA A 54 15.23 8.23 -2.63
C ALA A 54 16.64 8.61 -2.13
N ILE A 55 17.44 9.14 -3.06
CA ILE A 55 18.84 9.52 -2.81
C ILE A 55 18.92 11.02 -2.58
N ILE A 56 19.69 11.45 -1.59
CA ILE A 56 20.03 12.87 -1.41
C ILE A 56 21.32 13.17 -2.19
N ASN A 57 21.21 13.88 -3.31
CA ASN A 57 22.35 14.36 -4.07
C ASN A 57 23.02 15.54 -3.35
N LEU A 58 24.24 15.30 -2.86
CA LEU A 58 25.06 16.25 -2.10
C LEU A 58 26.24 16.81 -2.91
N THR A 59 26.27 16.59 -4.23
CA THR A 59 27.35 17.09 -5.10
C THR A 59 27.53 18.61 -4.96
N THR A 60 26.40 19.33 -4.84
CA THR A 60 26.37 20.75 -4.50
C THR A 60 25.86 20.89 -3.07
N SER A 61 26.75 20.76 -2.08
CA SER A 61 26.37 20.62 -0.67
C SER A 61 25.53 21.76 -0.08
N ASN A 62 25.51 22.95 -0.69
CA ASN A 62 24.67 24.08 -0.26
C ASN A 62 23.32 24.19 -1.01
N ALA A 63 23.07 23.30 -1.97
CA ALA A 63 21.84 23.18 -2.73
C ALA A 63 21.61 21.69 -3.07
N PRO A 64 21.30 20.86 -2.05
CA PRO A 64 21.02 19.45 -2.26
C PRO A 64 19.76 19.25 -3.10
N GLU A 65 19.62 18.05 -3.63
CA GLU A 65 18.51 17.62 -4.49
C GLU A 65 18.12 16.19 -4.13
N ILE A 66 16.83 15.87 -4.14
CA ILE A 66 16.36 14.48 -4.01
C ILE A 66 16.29 13.85 -5.39
N ILE A 67 16.76 12.62 -5.53
CA ILE A 67 16.64 11.78 -6.74
C ILE A 67 15.78 10.57 -6.38
N PHE A 68 14.64 10.43 -7.04
CA PHE A 68 13.72 9.30 -6.84
C PHE A 68 14.12 8.08 -7.66
N SER A 69 13.49 6.94 -7.36
CA SER A 69 13.76 5.66 -8.01
C SER A 69 13.49 5.64 -9.53
N ASP A 70 12.53 6.47 -10.00
CA ASP A 70 12.24 6.67 -11.43
C ASP A 70 13.27 7.59 -12.14
N GLY A 71 14.21 8.16 -11.39
CA GLY A 71 15.24 9.10 -11.85
C GLY A 71 14.77 10.56 -11.95
N SER A 72 13.53 10.86 -11.56
CA SER A 72 13.06 12.22 -11.37
C SER A 72 13.77 12.90 -10.20
N THR A 73 13.75 14.23 -10.17
CA THR A 73 14.51 15.02 -9.18
C THR A 73 13.68 16.13 -8.59
N ASN A 74 13.93 16.47 -7.32
CA ASN A 74 13.25 17.56 -6.63
C ASN A 74 14.20 18.37 -5.74
N VAL A 75 14.27 19.67 -6.01
CA VAL A 75 15.12 20.65 -5.31
C VAL A 75 14.35 21.50 -4.29
N SER A 76 13.02 21.39 -4.26
CA SER A 76 12.17 22.19 -3.39
C SER A 76 12.00 21.56 -2.01
N ILE A 77 12.08 20.24 -1.92
CA ILE A 77 11.83 19.48 -0.69
C ILE A 77 12.96 19.69 0.31
N VAL A 78 14.22 19.65 -0.15
CA VAL A 78 15.40 19.65 0.71
C VAL A 78 16.17 20.97 0.63
N SER A 79 16.59 21.47 1.79
CA SER A 79 17.53 22.58 1.91
C SER A 79 18.63 22.24 2.90
N SER A 80 19.76 22.93 2.82
CA SER A 80 20.91 22.65 3.69
C SER A 80 21.47 23.90 4.36
N SER A 81 22.14 23.69 5.49
CA SER A 81 22.97 24.68 6.15
C SER A 81 24.29 24.07 6.60
N PHE A 82 25.38 24.80 6.40
CA PHE A 82 26.72 24.38 6.78
C PHE A 82 27.36 25.43 7.69
N ILE A 83 27.79 24.99 8.86
CA ILE A 83 28.46 25.82 9.87
C ILE A 83 29.76 25.14 10.27
N GLU A 84 30.86 25.89 10.26
CA GLU A 84 32.16 25.40 10.72
C GLU A 84 32.79 26.39 11.70
N SER A 85 33.58 25.84 12.63
CA SER A 85 34.41 26.65 13.50
C SER A 85 35.75 25.96 13.76
N ASN A 86 36.84 26.72 13.69
CA ASN A 86 38.16 26.21 14.01
C ASN A 86 39.01 27.30 14.68
N THR A 87 39.49 27.00 15.88
CA THR A 87 40.35 27.90 16.66
C THR A 87 41.74 28.17 16.06
N SER A 88 42.20 27.33 15.12
CA SER A 88 43.48 27.41 14.43
C SER A 88 43.44 28.17 13.07
N ALA A 89 42.29 28.74 12.69
CA ALA A 89 42.06 29.47 11.43
C ALA A 89 42.23 28.63 10.13
N THR A 90 42.18 27.31 10.23
CA THR A 90 42.01 26.38 9.10
C THR A 90 40.54 26.02 8.93
N THR A 91 40.01 26.08 7.72
CA THR A 91 38.58 25.82 7.46
C THR A 91 38.28 24.32 7.41
N ASN A 92 37.28 23.87 8.17
CA ASN A 92 36.77 22.50 8.04
C ASN A 92 35.96 22.36 6.73
N THR A 93 35.81 21.14 6.21
CA THR A 93 35.18 20.91 4.90
C THR A 93 34.11 19.82 4.96
N PHE A 94 33.04 20.02 4.20
CA PHE A 94 32.03 19.02 3.88
C PHE A 94 31.96 18.88 2.36
N THR A 95 32.15 17.66 1.85
CA THR A 95 32.05 17.34 0.42
C THR A 95 31.12 16.16 0.24
N GLY A 96 30.12 16.31 -0.63
CA GLY A 96 29.17 15.25 -0.95
C GLY A 96 29.32 14.72 -2.37
N THR A 97 28.60 13.65 -2.64
CA THR A 97 28.48 12.99 -3.94
C THR A 97 27.01 12.93 -4.38
N ASN A 98 26.74 12.38 -5.55
CA ASN A 98 25.38 12.19 -6.05
C ASN A 98 24.67 10.93 -5.50
N THR A 99 25.30 10.16 -4.62
CA THR A 99 24.77 8.92 -4.02
C THR A 99 24.38 9.07 -2.55
N GLY A 100 24.36 10.29 -2.02
CA GLY A 100 24.18 10.53 -0.58
C GLY A 100 25.47 10.41 0.23
N ASP A 101 26.55 9.88 -0.36
CA ASP A 101 27.82 9.77 0.35
C ASP A 101 28.43 11.15 0.57
N PHE A 102 28.95 11.37 1.77
CA PHE A 102 29.65 12.60 2.14
C PHE A 102 30.92 12.31 2.92
N THR A 103 31.82 13.29 2.89
CA THR A 103 33.05 13.32 3.68
C THR A 103 33.12 14.63 4.44
N THR A 104 33.34 14.54 5.74
CA THR A 104 33.70 15.68 6.57
C THR A 104 35.18 15.62 6.93
N THR A 105 35.85 16.77 6.93
CA THR A 105 37.23 16.89 7.42
C THR A 105 37.28 18.02 8.42
N VAL A 106 37.54 17.67 9.67
CA VAL A 106 37.72 18.61 10.77
C VAL A 106 39.20 18.72 11.07
N ASN A 107 39.78 19.88 10.80
CA ASN A 107 41.20 20.12 10.95
C ASN A 107 41.57 20.28 12.43
N SER A 108 42.85 20.03 12.73
CA SER A 108 43.36 20.11 14.10
C SER A 108 43.18 21.49 14.74
N GLY A 109 42.79 21.51 16.00
CA GLY A 109 42.56 22.70 16.81
C GLY A 109 42.25 22.34 18.27
N ASN A 110 42.22 23.35 19.15
CA ASN A 110 41.84 23.12 20.55
C ASN A 110 40.37 22.71 20.66
N THR A 111 39.53 23.43 19.92
CA THR A 111 38.14 23.10 19.61
C THR A 111 37.95 23.37 18.12
N SER A 112 37.46 22.36 17.40
CA SER A 112 37.20 22.41 15.98
C SER A 112 35.94 21.61 15.71
N ASP A 113 34.95 22.26 15.11
CA ASP A 113 33.61 21.72 14.97
C ASP A 113 33.07 21.98 13.56
N LEU A 114 32.20 21.08 13.10
CA LEU A 114 31.49 21.18 11.83
C LEU A 114 30.07 20.68 12.06
N SER A 115 29.08 21.40 11.52
CA SER A 115 27.67 21.05 11.54
C SER A 115 27.11 21.15 10.13
N TYR A 116 26.45 20.09 9.67
CA TYR A 116 25.71 20.05 8.42
C TYR A 116 24.27 19.66 8.69
N SER A 117 23.34 20.55 8.36
CA SER A 117 21.91 20.36 8.59
C SER A 117 21.17 20.23 7.28
N LEU A 118 20.24 19.29 7.21
CA LEU A 118 19.24 19.17 6.16
C LEU A 118 17.86 19.48 6.76
N LEU A 119 17.08 20.29 6.05
CA LEU A 119 15.70 20.62 6.40
C LEU A 119 14.79 20.27 5.25
N PHE A 120 13.63 19.69 5.56
CA PHE A 120 12.63 19.22 4.62
C PHE A 120 11.34 20.05 4.72
N THR A 121 10.66 20.27 3.60
CA THR A 121 9.37 20.99 3.57
C THR A 121 8.18 20.12 3.93
N GLU A 122 8.36 18.80 3.87
CA GLU A 122 7.41 17.76 4.23
C GLU A 122 8.11 16.69 5.08
N THR A 123 7.33 15.80 5.68
CA THR A 123 7.83 14.69 6.48
C THR A 123 8.56 13.68 5.59
N ILE A 124 9.70 13.17 6.08
CA ILE A 124 10.47 12.14 5.38
C ILE A 124 10.87 11.02 6.36
N ASN A 125 11.09 9.83 5.81
CA ASN A 125 11.78 8.76 6.50
C ASN A 125 13.27 8.83 6.11
N PHE A 126 14.13 8.91 7.11
CA PHE A 126 15.55 9.22 6.99
C PHE A 126 16.40 8.04 7.42
N GLN A 127 17.45 7.78 6.65
CA GLN A 127 18.48 6.83 7.01
C GLN A 127 19.88 7.47 6.94
N PHE A 128 20.70 7.14 7.93
CA PHE A 128 22.11 7.48 7.97
C PHE A 128 22.96 6.23 8.23
N THR A 129 23.94 5.97 7.37
CA THR A 129 24.84 4.82 7.47
C THR A 129 26.30 5.23 7.34
N GLU A 130 27.22 4.32 7.68
CA GLU A 130 28.61 4.46 7.26
C GLU A 130 28.78 4.33 5.74
N ALA A 131 29.82 4.98 5.20
CA ALA A 131 30.19 4.80 3.80
C ALA A 131 30.85 3.43 3.60
N GLN A 132 30.21 2.55 2.83
CA GLN A 132 30.67 1.17 2.60
C GLN A 132 32.10 1.11 2.06
N GLY A 133 32.89 0.16 2.57
CA GLY A 133 34.26 -0.11 2.10
C GLY A 133 35.34 0.86 2.58
N ASN A 134 35.01 1.80 3.46
CA ASN A 134 35.94 2.80 3.99
C ASN A 134 36.02 2.72 5.52
N PRO A 135 36.87 1.85 6.10
CA PRO A 135 36.97 1.73 7.54
C PRO A 135 37.43 3.03 8.17
N HIS A 136 36.69 3.49 9.19
CA HIS A 136 37.06 4.69 9.94
C HIS A 136 38.36 4.46 10.72
N THR A 137 39.19 5.50 10.81
CA THR A 137 40.42 5.48 11.62
C THR A 137 40.24 6.44 12.79
N PRO A 138 40.01 5.95 14.02
CA PRO A 138 39.70 6.82 15.14
C PRO A 138 40.81 7.82 15.48
N VAL A 139 40.44 9.08 15.71
CA VAL A 139 41.34 10.14 16.18
C VAL A 139 40.99 10.52 17.61
N GLU A 140 42.00 10.62 18.48
CA GLU A 140 41.79 11.03 19.88
C GLU A 140 41.12 12.40 19.94
N GLY A 141 40.04 12.50 20.74
CA GLY A 141 39.30 13.74 20.94
C GLY A 141 38.21 14.00 19.91
N GLU A 142 37.96 13.09 18.96
CA GLU A 142 36.83 13.16 18.05
C GLU A 142 35.55 12.57 18.66
N TYR A 143 34.39 13.08 18.24
CA TYR A 143 33.10 12.41 18.38
C TYR A 143 32.12 12.98 17.37
N PHE A 144 31.05 12.24 17.14
CA PHE A 144 30.02 12.56 16.15
C PHE A 144 28.67 12.67 16.82
N MET A 145 27.76 13.38 16.16
CA MET A 145 26.41 13.55 16.65
C MET A 145 25.43 13.59 15.48
N ILE A 146 24.30 12.89 15.64
CA ILE A 146 23.16 13.00 14.74
C ILE A 146 21.96 13.51 15.53
N LYS A 147 21.29 14.54 15.03
CA LYS A 147 20.10 15.16 15.63
C LYS A 147 18.98 15.17 14.61
N ILE A 148 17.74 15.08 15.09
CA ILE A 148 16.56 15.21 14.24
C ILE A 148 15.67 16.37 14.71
N SER A 149 14.83 16.83 13.79
CA SER A 149 13.76 17.78 14.05
C SER A 149 12.47 17.30 13.37
N PRO A 150 11.29 17.53 13.95
CA PRO A 150 11.03 18.26 15.20
C PRO A 150 11.46 17.49 16.46
N ASN A 151 11.52 18.18 17.61
CA ASN A 151 12.04 17.61 18.87
C ASN A 151 11.06 16.65 19.58
N ASN A 152 9.92 16.36 18.96
CA ASN A 152 8.96 15.36 19.39
C ASN A 152 9.04 14.05 18.57
N LYS A 153 10.04 13.92 17.70
CA LYS A 153 10.38 12.68 17.00
C LYS A 153 11.68 12.11 17.54
N ASN A 154 12.07 10.92 17.09
CA ASN A 154 13.29 10.25 17.52
C ASN A 154 14.08 9.71 16.31
N ILE A 155 15.37 9.49 16.50
CA ILE A 155 16.22 8.67 15.64
C ILE A 155 16.66 7.43 16.42
N SER A 156 16.70 6.29 15.75
CA SER A 156 16.99 4.97 16.35
C SER A 156 18.25 4.37 15.73
N LEU A 157 19.16 3.95 16.59
CA LEU A 157 20.37 3.21 16.22
C LEU A 157 20.09 1.72 16.15
N VAL A 158 20.62 1.07 15.12
CA VAL A 158 20.81 -0.38 15.03
C VAL A 158 22.30 -0.64 14.77
N ASP A 159 23.00 -1.21 15.75
CA ASP A 159 24.43 -1.53 15.70
C ASP A 159 24.68 -2.99 16.14
N PRO A 160 24.44 -3.97 15.25
CA PRO A 160 24.46 -5.39 15.63
C PRO A 160 25.81 -5.90 16.13
N ASP A 161 26.90 -5.25 15.72
CA ASP A 161 28.28 -5.67 15.95
C ASP A 161 29.07 -4.73 16.86
N ASP A 162 28.38 -3.88 17.62
CA ASP A 162 28.96 -2.93 18.59
C ASP A 162 30.09 -2.10 17.95
N GLN A 163 29.86 -1.63 16.72
CA GLN A 163 30.82 -0.83 15.97
C GLN A 163 30.97 0.59 16.55
N LEU A 164 29.97 1.07 17.29
CA LEU A 164 29.92 2.38 17.89
C LEU A 164 29.91 2.31 19.41
N LEU A 165 30.49 3.34 20.05
CA LEU A 165 30.30 3.65 21.46
C LEU A 165 29.31 4.81 21.54
N ILE A 166 28.32 4.74 22.43
CA ILE A 166 27.21 5.70 22.51
C ILE A 166 27.25 6.42 23.87
N ASP A 167 27.07 7.73 23.90
CA ASP A 167 26.91 8.52 25.15
C ASP A 167 25.41 8.52 25.53
N THR A 168 25.01 7.54 26.34
CA THR A 168 23.58 7.25 26.61
C THR A 168 22.94 8.16 27.65
N ASP A 169 23.73 8.77 28.54
CA ASP A 169 23.25 9.65 29.61
C ASP A 169 23.72 11.10 29.48
N PHE A 170 24.38 11.42 28.36
CA PHE A 170 24.86 12.75 27.99
C PHE A 170 25.90 13.33 28.96
N ASP A 171 26.65 12.48 29.66
CA ASP A 171 27.72 12.86 30.57
C ASP A 171 29.09 13.04 29.88
N GLY A 172 29.19 12.64 28.60
CA GLY A 172 30.39 12.72 27.76
C GLY A 172 31.31 11.49 27.84
N VAL A 173 30.92 10.47 28.61
CA VAL A 173 31.42 9.09 28.55
C VAL A 173 30.65 8.35 27.45
N PHE A 174 31.29 7.36 26.83
CA PHE A 174 30.68 6.60 25.75
C PHE A 174 30.74 5.12 26.14
N GLU A 175 29.60 4.45 26.07
CA GLU A 175 29.39 3.07 26.48
C GLU A 175 29.49 2.11 25.30
N ALA A 176 30.05 0.92 25.54
CA ALA A 176 30.02 -0.21 24.62
C ALA A 176 28.85 -1.14 24.94
N GLY A 177 28.46 -1.99 23.99
CA GLY A 177 27.37 -2.95 24.10
C GLY A 177 25.99 -2.34 23.90
N VAL A 178 25.91 -1.16 23.29
CA VAL A 178 24.65 -0.45 23.01
C VAL A 178 24.22 -0.75 21.58
N LEU A 179 23.52 -1.88 21.40
CA LEU A 179 23.14 -2.37 20.06
C LEU A 179 21.90 -1.67 19.49
N TYR A 180 21.03 -1.17 20.37
CA TYR A 180 19.81 -0.44 20.02
C TYR A 180 19.66 0.77 20.95
N PHE A 181 19.39 1.95 20.39
CA PHE A 181 19.20 3.17 21.17
C PHE A 181 18.41 4.21 20.39
N SER A 182 17.36 4.76 21.01
CA SER A 182 16.52 5.79 20.39
C SER A 182 16.50 7.07 21.21
N SER A 183 16.65 8.21 20.53
CA SER A 183 16.77 9.54 21.14
C SER A 183 16.51 10.62 20.10
N THR A 184 16.27 11.87 20.51
CA THR A 184 16.24 13.02 19.58
C THR A 184 17.64 13.40 19.06
N GLU A 185 18.67 12.98 19.81
CA GLU A 185 20.09 13.23 19.54
C GLU A 185 20.88 11.99 19.98
N ILE A 186 21.73 11.46 19.10
CA ILE A 186 22.66 10.38 19.44
C ILE A 186 24.08 10.86 19.21
N ARG A 187 24.91 10.77 20.25
CA ARG A 187 26.35 11.05 20.19
C ARG A 187 27.11 9.74 20.18
N PHE A 188 28.06 9.62 19.27
CA PHE A 188 28.79 8.37 19.09
C PHE A 188 30.28 8.56 18.77
N LYS A 189 31.03 7.50 19.01
CA LYS A 189 32.44 7.30 18.60
C LYS A 189 32.57 5.91 18.00
N TYR A 190 33.62 5.66 17.23
CA TYR A 190 33.92 4.31 16.79
C TYR A 190 34.52 3.45 17.91
N ASN A 191 34.01 2.24 18.05
CA ASN A 191 34.55 1.24 18.95
C ASN A 191 35.87 0.69 18.39
N SER A 192 36.92 0.70 19.22
CA SER A 192 38.21 0.13 18.85
C SER A 192 38.24 -1.41 18.87
N THR A 193 37.21 -2.04 19.42
CA THR A 193 37.09 -3.49 19.59
C THR A 193 35.66 -3.97 19.29
N PRO A 194 35.16 -3.79 18.04
CA PRO A 194 33.84 -4.26 17.65
C PRO A 194 33.75 -5.79 17.69
N THR A 195 32.54 -6.33 17.81
CA THR A 195 32.29 -7.78 17.82
C THR A 195 32.20 -8.38 16.43
N GLY A 196 32.03 -7.55 15.40
CA GLY A 196 32.01 -7.94 13.99
C GLY A 196 32.15 -6.75 13.05
N THR A 197 31.50 -6.84 11.89
CA THR A 197 31.59 -5.83 10.80
C THR A 197 30.25 -5.60 10.09
N THR A 198 29.14 -6.03 10.69
CA THR A 198 27.79 -5.78 10.20
C THR A 198 27.52 -4.28 10.31
N PRO A 199 27.22 -3.57 9.21
CA PRO A 199 27.06 -2.12 9.23
C PRO A 199 26.02 -1.65 10.24
N TYR A 200 26.32 -0.58 10.95
CA TYR A 200 25.33 0.12 11.75
C TYR A 200 24.46 1.01 10.86
N LYS A 201 23.24 1.28 11.30
CA LYS A 201 22.35 2.28 10.69
C LYS A 201 21.65 3.11 11.74
N PHE A 202 21.34 4.34 11.38
CA PHE A 202 20.44 5.22 12.12
C PHE A 202 19.22 5.49 11.25
N VAL A 203 18.03 5.31 11.81
CA VAL A 203 16.75 5.42 11.08
C VAL A 203 15.76 6.27 11.88
N ALA A 204 14.99 7.09 11.17
CA ALA A 204 13.98 7.97 11.74
C ALA A 204 12.80 8.13 10.78
N SER A 205 11.58 8.09 11.31
CA SER A 205 10.34 8.19 10.54
C SER A 205 9.62 9.51 10.77
N LYS A 206 8.96 10.03 9.73
CA LYS A 206 8.19 11.29 9.74
C LYS A 206 8.93 12.50 10.37
N ILE A 207 10.18 12.74 9.97
CA ILE A 207 10.97 13.90 10.43
C ILE A 207 10.99 15.05 9.41
N LEU A 208 11.25 16.28 9.88
CA LEU A 208 11.37 17.51 9.06
C LEU A 208 12.80 18.02 8.92
N GLY A 209 13.77 17.35 9.53
CA GLY A 209 15.17 17.73 9.39
C GLY A 209 16.11 16.88 10.21
N THR A 210 17.37 16.89 9.80
CA THR A 210 18.46 16.16 10.43
C THR A 210 19.71 17.04 10.49
N THR A 211 20.57 16.84 11.48
CA THR A 211 21.83 17.55 11.61
C THR A 211 22.93 16.59 12.03
N PHE A 212 23.98 16.52 11.21
CA PHE A 212 25.21 15.82 11.54
C PHE A 212 26.25 16.80 12.06
N GLU A 213 26.80 16.53 13.24
CA GLU A 213 27.90 17.30 13.83
C GLU A 213 29.15 16.42 13.96
N HIS A 214 30.31 17.00 13.63
CA HIS A 214 31.62 16.40 13.78
C HIS A 214 32.47 17.32 14.65
N HIS A 215 32.84 16.82 15.82
CA HIS A 215 33.62 17.54 16.82
C HIS A 215 35.01 16.96 16.95
N LEU A 216 36.02 17.82 17.13
CA LEU A 216 37.40 17.43 17.36
C LEU A 216 38.08 18.36 18.36
N SER A 217 38.64 17.76 19.42
CA SER A 217 39.59 18.41 20.32
C SER A 217 40.97 17.76 20.20
N ASN A 218 41.68 18.07 19.11
CA ASN A 218 43.02 17.55 18.84
C ASN A 218 43.88 18.58 18.10
N THR A 219 45.05 18.91 18.64
CA THR A 219 45.94 19.94 18.06
C THR A 219 46.95 19.39 17.05
N THR A 220 46.99 18.08 16.85
CA THR A 220 48.06 17.39 16.11
C THR A 220 47.60 16.64 14.87
N ALA A 221 46.38 16.12 14.87
CA ALA A 221 45.79 15.35 13.77
C ALA A 221 44.43 15.93 13.40
N ALA A 222 44.10 15.91 12.10
CA ALA A 222 42.75 16.15 11.60
C ALA A 222 41.93 14.85 11.69
N SER A 223 40.62 14.97 11.84
CA SER A 223 39.70 13.84 11.73
C SER A 223 38.92 13.90 10.42
N VAL A 224 38.69 12.73 9.83
CA VAL A 224 37.93 12.54 8.59
C VAL A 224 36.85 11.52 8.86
N PHE A 225 35.60 11.85 8.54
CA PHE A 225 34.46 10.95 8.65
C PHE A 225 33.77 10.81 7.30
N GLN A 226 33.34 9.59 6.98
CA GLN A 226 32.61 9.28 5.76
C GLN A 226 31.31 8.55 6.11
N GLY A 227 30.20 9.06 5.61
CA GLY A 227 28.86 8.48 5.84
C GLY A 227 27.97 8.69 4.62
N ASN A 228 26.74 8.20 4.73
CA ASN A 228 25.71 8.31 3.70
C ASN A 228 24.43 8.87 4.31
N PHE A 229 23.78 9.80 3.61
CA PHE A 229 22.40 10.20 3.87
C PHE A 229 21.49 9.66 2.75
N SER A 230 20.45 8.95 3.13
CA SER A 230 19.42 8.45 2.23
C SER A 230 18.03 8.66 2.81
N LEU A 231 17.03 8.60 1.94
CA LEU A 231 15.62 8.60 2.32
C LEU A 231 15.06 7.21 1.97
N THR A 232 14.20 6.69 2.83
CA THR A 232 13.54 5.39 2.64
C THR A 232 12.04 5.58 2.49
N CYS A 233 11.35 4.65 1.84
CA CYS A 233 9.89 4.58 1.72
C CYS A 233 9.22 5.97 1.62
N PHE A 234 9.47 6.70 0.53
CA PHE A 234 9.01 8.08 0.40
C PHE A 234 7.49 8.11 0.25
N ALA A 235 6.80 8.82 1.15
CA ALA A 235 5.35 8.79 1.28
C ALA A 235 4.59 8.88 -0.06
N LYS A 236 3.51 8.11 -0.14
CA LYS A 236 2.45 8.14 -1.15
C LYS A 236 1.13 8.28 -0.39
N ASP A 237 0.16 8.87 -1.06
CA ASP A 237 -1.18 9.19 -0.56
C ASP A 237 -2.07 9.07 -1.80
N THR A 238 -2.68 7.89 -1.98
CA THR A 238 -3.32 7.46 -3.22
C THR A 238 -4.62 8.20 -3.47
N ASP A 239 -5.47 8.29 -2.46
CA ASP A 239 -6.77 8.98 -2.51
C ASP A 239 -6.68 10.49 -2.21
N ASN A 240 -5.56 10.98 -1.65
CA ASN A 240 -5.33 12.37 -1.26
C ASN A 240 -6.15 12.84 -0.05
N ASP A 241 -6.46 11.96 0.88
CA ASP A 241 -7.16 12.29 2.12
C ASP A 241 -6.23 12.94 3.19
N GLY A 242 -4.91 12.81 3.00
CA GLY A 242 -3.87 13.36 3.85
C GLY A 242 -3.28 12.39 4.87
N ILE A 243 -3.68 11.12 4.84
CA ILE A 243 -3.02 9.97 5.45
C ILE A 243 -2.11 9.35 4.38
N GLU A 244 -0.96 8.82 4.81
CA GLU A 244 0.00 8.24 3.86
C GLU A 244 -0.35 6.76 3.76
N ASP A 245 -0.33 6.15 2.56
CA ASP A 245 -0.76 4.75 2.32
C ASP A 245 -0.25 3.79 3.42
N ALA A 246 1.04 3.85 3.78
CA ALA A 246 1.66 3.04 4.85
C ALA A 246 1.15 3.29 6.31
N TYR A 247 0.07 4.04 6.46
CA TYR A 247 -0.63 4.33 7.72
C TYR A 247 -2.16 4.29 7.49
N ASP A 248 -2.60 3.95 6.29
CA ASP A 248 -3.96 3.99 5.82
C ASP A 248 -4.49 2.56 5.71
N LEU A 249 -5.65 2.29 6.31
CA LEU A 249 -6.25 0.97 6.25
C LEU A 249 -7.17 0.76 5.03
N ASP A 250 -7.35 1.79 4.20
CA ASP A 250 -8.23 1.85 3.02
C ASP A 250 -7.61 2.83 2.00
N SER A 251 -6.47 2.46 1.40
CA SER A 251 -5.60 3.33 0.59
C SER A 251 -6.28 3.96 -0.63
N ASN A 252 -7.31 3.32 -1.18
CA ASN A 252 -8.11 3.82 -2.31
C ASN A 252 -9.42 4.49 -1.85
N ASN A 253 -9.74 4.43 -0.56
CA ASN A 253 -10.94 4.93 0.07
C ASN A 253 -12.24 4.43 -0.59
N ASP A 254 -12.27 3.16 -0.98
CA ASP A 254 -13.45 2.51 -1.57
C ASP A 254 -14.35 1.81 -0.52
N GLY A 255 -13.95 1.83 0.76
CA GLY A 255 -14.71 1.25 1.87
C GLY A 255 -14.39 -0.23 2.14
N ILE A 256 -13.43 -0.81 1.43
CA ILE A 256 -12.82 -2.09 1.70
C ILE A 256 -11.46 -1.85 2.38
N ARG A 257 -10.98 -2.82 3.16
CA ARG A 257 -9.69 -2.68 3.85
C ARG A 257 -8.57 -3.29 3.03
N ASP A 258 -7.42 -2.63 2.99
CA ASP A 258 -6.19 -3.07 2.33
C ASP A 258 -5.80 -4.50 2.74
N LEU A 259 -5.88 -4.81 4.04
CA LEU A 259 -5.65 -6.17 4.58
C LEU A 259 -6.50 -7.25 3.89
N TYR A 260 -7.75 -6.91 3.59
CA TYR A 260 -8.66 -7.82 2.94
C TYR A 260 -8.40 -7.92 1.45
N GLU A 261 -8.11 -6.81 0.78
CA GLU A 261 -7.81 -6.76 -0.65
C GLU A 261 -6.48 -7.42 -1.00
N THR A 262 -5.47 -7.27 -0.14
CA THR A 262 -4.13 -7.83 -0.37
C THR A 262 -4.05 -9.33 -0.09
N THR A 263 -4.90 -9.87 0.79
CA THR A 263 -4.83 -11.29 1.19
C THR A 263 -6.07 -12.13 0.86
N GLY A 264 -7.19 -11.49 0.53
CA GLY A 264 -8.51 -12.12 0.36
C GLY A 264 -9.12 -12.64 1.67
N THR A 265 -8.50 -12.40 2.83
CA THR A 265 -8.97 -12.91 4.12
C THR A 265 -8.64 -11.97 5.27
N LEU A 266 -9.60 -11.74 6.17
CA LEU A 266 -9.31 -10.96 7.38
C LEU A 266 -8.47 -11.82 8.36
N ASN A 267 -7.15 -11.64 8.33
CA ASN A 267 -6.24 -12.33 9.24
C ASN A 267 -6.14 -11.59 10.58
N THR A 268 -6.10 -12.33 11.69
CA THR A 268 -6.03 -11.74 13.03
C THR A 268 -4.85 -12.27 13.84
N SER A 269 -3.88 -12.90 13.19
CA SER A 269 -2.68 -13.40 13.85
C SER A 269 -1.74 -12.24 14.15
N THR A 270 -1.40 -12.04 15.42
CA THR A 270 -0.47 -10.99 15.89
C THR A 270 0.89 -11.58 16.30
N ILE A 271 1.29 -12.68 15.66
CA ILE A 271 2.54 -13.35 15.98
C ILE A 271 3.61 -12.74 15.09
N ASP A 272 4.53 -12.01 15.69
CA ASP A 272 5.79 -11.61 15.09
C ASP A 272 6.93 -12.25 15.91
N THR A 273 7.61 -13.24 15.32
CA THR A 273 8.71 -13.93 15.97
C THR A 273 10.04 -13.18 15.81
N ASN A 274 10.21 -12.43 14.72
CA ASN A 274 11.47 -11.79 14.35
C ASN A 274 11.56 -10.33 14.85
N LEU A 275 10.45 -9.76 15.32
CA LEU A 275 10.26 -8.40 15.85
C LEU A 275 10.61 -7.33 14.82
N ASP A 276 10.21 -7.52 13.56
CA ASP A 276 10.39 -6.55 12.48
C ASP A 276 9.15 -5.72 12.16
N GLY A 277 8.00 -6.02 12.78
CA GLY A 277 6.73 -5.30 12.62
C GLY A 277 5.76 -6.01 11.68
N LEU A 278 6.25 -6.89 10.80
CA LEU A 278 5.39 -7.71 9.96
C LEU A 278 4.99 -8.99 10.69
N PHE A 279 3.70 -9.26 10.82
CA PHE A 279 3.26 -10.54 11.38
C PHE A 279 3.68 -11.73 10.50
N ASP A 280 4.19 -12.80 11.14
CA ASP A 280 4.69 -14.04 10.52
C ASP A 280 3.69 -14.67 9.52
N VAL A 281 2.40 -14.36 9.65
CA VAL A 281 1.35 -14.88 8.78
C VAL A 281 1.44 -14.30 7.35
N PHE A 282 1.80 -13.02 7.23
CA PHE A 282 1.92 -12.31 5.97
C PHE A 282 3.19 -12.70 5.21
N GLU A 283 4.25 -13.16 5.90
CA GLU A 283 5.44 -13.72 5.25
C GLU A 283 5.14 -14.93 4.34
N THR A 284 3.98 -15.58 4.52
CA THR A 284 3.61 -16.81 3.82
C THR A 284 2.39 -16.68 2.91
N LEU A 285 1.65 -15.57 3.02
CA LEU A 285 0.48 -15.32 2.20
C LEU A 285 0.89 -14.67 0.86
N PRO A 286 0.09 -14.86 -0.20
CA PRO A 286 0.19 -14.00 -1.36
C PRO A 286 -0.10 -12.57 -0.91
N SER A 287 0.78 -11.64 -1.27
CA SER A 287 0.53 -10.19 -1.23
C SER A 287 0.37 -9.69 -2.66
N ASN A 288 -0.28 -8.54 -2.83
CA ASN A 288 -0.52 -7.90 -4.13
C ASN A 288 -1.49 -8.70 -5.02
N LEU A 289 -2.74 -8.87 -4.58
CA LEU A 289 -3.80 -9.43 -5.43
C LEU A 289 -4.21 -8.40 -6.50
N ASP A 290 -4.47 -8.93 -7.69
CA ASP A 290 -4.93 -8.25 -8.91
C ASP A 290 -5.93 -9.24 -9.52
N SER A 291 -7.20 -9.06 -9.19
CA SER A 291 -8.28 -10.03 -9.44
C SER A 291 -8.61 -10.15 -10.92
N ASP A 292 -8.63 -9.04 -11.64
CA ASP A 292 -8.99 -8.97 -13.06
C ASP A 292 -7.78 -9.01 -14.03
N GLY A 293 -6.56 -8.86 -13.52
CA GLY A 293 -5.33 -8.89 -14.30
C GLY A 293 -5.06 -7.64 -15.11
N ASP A 294 -5.58 -6.47 -14.70
CA ASP A 294 -5.46 -5.21 -15.41
C ASP A 294 -4.18 -4.41 -15.08
N THR A 295 -3.39 -4.91 -14.11
CA THR A 295 -2.13 -4.38 -13.55
C THR A 295 -2.26 -3.36 -12.42
N ILE A 296 -3.47 -2.98 -12.03
CA ILE A 296 -3.75 -2.27 -10.79
C ILE A 296 -4.07 -3.32 -9.73
N LEU A 297 -3.48 -3.17 -8.54
CA LEU A 297 -3.73 -4.09 -7.44
C LEU A 297 -5.07 -3.72 -6.83
N ASN A 298 -5.82 -4.69 -6.28
CA ASN A 298 -7.14 -4.47 -5.71
C ASN A 298 -7.15 -3.27 -4.74
N VAL A 299 -6.15 -3.20 -3.83
CA VAL A 299 -5.92 -2.09 -2.88
C VAL A 299 -5.80 -0.67 -3.49
N TYR A 300 -5.65 -0.57 -4.81
CA TYR A 300 -5.58 0.68 -5.57
C TYR A 300 -6.59 0.73 -6.74
N ASP A 301 -7.43 -0.28 -6.86
CA ASP A 301 -8.51 -0.41 -7.83
C ASP A 301 -9.82 0.09 -7.20
N VAL A 302 -10.80 0.57 -7.97
CA VAL A 302 -12.14 0.90 -7.42
C VAL A 302 -13.23 -0.02 -7.98
N ASP A 303 -12.86 -0.97 -8.83
CA ASP A 303 -13.69 -1.93 -9.55
C ASP A 303 -12.83 -3.19 -9.83
N ALA A 304 -12.51 -3.93 -8.77
CA ALA A 304 -11.44 -4.94 -8.78
C ALA A 304 -11.70 -6.19 -9.65
N ASP A 305 -12.93 -6.38 -10.14
CA ASP A 305 -13.28 -7.39 -11.15
C ASP A 305 -13.64 -6.81 -12.53
N ASN A 306 -13.65 -5.48 -12.65
CA ASN A 306 -13.95 -4.72 -13.86
C ASN A 306 -15.35 -5.01 -14.44
N ASP A 307 -16.34 -5.36 -13.61
CA ASP A 307 -17.72 -5.61 -14.01
C ASP A 307 -18.52 -4.32 -14.26
N GLY A 308 -17.99 -3.17 -13.83
CA GLY A 308 -18.59 -1.84 -14.02
C GLY A 308 -19.51 -1.39 -12.89
N ILE A 309 -19.56 -2.12 -11.79
CA ILE A 309 -20.00 -1.67 -10.46
C ILE A 309 -18.74 -1.11 -9.76
N TYR A 310 -18.88 -0.40 -8.65
CA TYR A 310 -17.71 -0.01 -7.86
C TYR A 310 -17.69 -0.86 -6.60
N ASP A 311 -16.50 -1.17 -6.11
CA ASP A 311 -16.28 -1.92 -4.87
C ASP A 311 -17.06 -1.28 -3.70
N LEU A 312 -17.07 0.06 -3.63
CA LEU A 312 -17.88 0.84 -2.68
C LEU A 312 -19.38 0.52 -2.72
N VAL A 313 -19.94 0.28 -3.91
CA VAL A 313 -21.36 -0.08 -4.10
C VAL A 313 -21.64 -1.49 -3.60
N GLU A 314 -20.66 -2.37 -3.68
CA GLU A 314 -20.77 -3.80 -3.34
C GLU A 314 -20.52 -4.09 -1.86
N THR A 315 -20.08 -3.09 -1.10
CA THR A 315 -20.06 -3.12 0.38
C THR A 315 -21.44 -3.33 1.01
N GLY A 316 -22.53 -3.19 0.22
CA GLY A 316 -23.91 -3.39 0.65
C GLY A 316 -24.57 -2.14 1.25
N LEU A 317 -23.93 -0.98 1.14
CA LEU A 317 -24.55 0.30 1.44
C LEU A 317 -25.68 0.62 0.44
N ASP A 318 -26.74 1.28 0.91
CA ASP A 318 -27.78 1.75 -0.01
C ASP A 318 -27.34 3.01 -0.79
N ASP A 319 -27.95 3.26 -1.96
CA ASP A 319 -27.69 4.44 -2.81
C ASP A 319 -27.71 5.77 -2.03
N ALA A 320 -28.54 5.88 -0.97
CA ALA A 320 -28.65 7.10 -0.19
C ALA A 320 -27.50 7.26 0.82
N GLN A 321 -26.91 6.17 1.29
CA GLN A 321 -25.69 6.17 2.09
C GLN A 321 -24.48 6.50 1.22
N ILE A 322 -24.32 5.84 0.08
CA ILE A 322 -23.21 6.08 -0.86
C ILE A 322 -23.22 7.55 -1.30
N ALA A 323 -24.37 8.08 -1.73
CA ALA A 323 -24.48 9.49 -2.15
C ALA A 323 -24.21 10.53 -1.05
N LEU A 324 -24.10 10.13 0.23
CA LEU A 324 -23.68 11.02 1.32
C LEU A 324 -22.16 11.07 1.48
N ILE A 325 -21.45 10.01 1.13
CA ILE A 325 -20.01 9.84 1.36
C ILE A 325 -19.20 9.99 0.07
N ASP A 326 -19.71 9.49 -1.06
CA ASP A 326 -19.21 9.69 -2.42
C ASP A 326 -20.16 10.64 -3.16
N SER A 327 -19.82 11.93 -3.16
CA SER A 327 -20.65 12.98 -3.76
C SER A 327 -20.42 13.15 -5.26
N ASN A 328 -19.26 12.71 -5.76
CA ASN A 328 -18.85 12.89 -7.14
C ASN A 328 -19.08 11.62 -7.99
N ASN A 329 -19.42 10.49 -7.35
CA ASN A 329 -19.69 9.17 -7.90
C ASN A 329 -18.49 8.59 -8.67
N ASP A 330 -17.29 8.74 -8.12
CA ASP A 330 -16.04 8.20 -8.67
C ASP A 330 -15.55 6.92 -8.00
N GLY A 331 -16.30 6.39 -7.02
CA GLY A 331 -15.96 5.16 -6.29
C GLY A 331 -15.14 5.42 -5.04
N ILE A 332 -14.63 6.65 -4.86
CA ILE A 332 -13.79 7.05 -3.73
C ILE A 332 -14.61 7.88 -2.75
N ILE A 333 -14.45 7.62 -1.45
CA ILE A 333 -15.15 8.33 -0.38
C ILE A 333 -14.63 9.78 -0.25
N ASP A 334 -15.44 10.76 -0.68
CA ASP A 334 -15.12 12.20 -0.57
C ASP A 334 -15.20 12.74 0.89
N THR A 335 -16.10 12.19 1.71
CA THR A 335 -16.41 12.70 3.05
C THR A 335 -16.06 11.70 4.12
N ILE A 336 -14.80 11.72 4.56
CA ILE A 336 -14.30 10.82 5.59
C ILE A 336 -14.73 11.28 6.99
N VAL A 337 -15.41 10.38 7.70
CA VAL A 337 -15.60 10.44 9.14
C VAL A 337 -14.70 9.39 9.77
N ASP A 338 -13.47 9.78 10.06
CA ASP A 338 -12.51 8.95 10.77
C ASP A 338 -12.12 9.64 12.09
N ASN A 339 -12.67 9.13 13.19
CA ASN A 339 -12.39 9.68 14.51
C ASN A 339 -11.05 9.22 15.08
N ASN A 340 -10.47 8.15 14.54
CA ASN A 340 -9.32 7.47 15.11
C ASN A 340 -8.02 7.70 14.29
N GLN A 341 -8.14 8.26 13.07
CA GLN A 341 -7.06 8.67 12.17
C GLN A 341 -6.26 7.47 11.63
N ASN A 342 -6.96 6.42 11.22
CA ASN A 342 -6.42 5.22 10.57
C ASN A 342 -6.79 5.09 9.09
N GLY A 343 -7.38 6.13 8.48
CA GLY A 343 -7.67 6.15 7.04
C GLY A 343 -9.02 5.53 6.68
N LEU A 344 -9.41 4.46 7.37
CA LEU A 344 -10.72 3.84 7.17
C LEU A 344 -11.88 4.69 7.73
N HIS A 345 -12.88 4.91 6.89
CA HIS A 345 -14.11 5.60 7.31
C HIS A 345 -14.87 4.79 8.40
N ASP A 346 -15.26 5.44 9.51
CA ASP A 346 -15.82 4.80 10.74
C ASP A 346 -17.04 3.88 10.48
N ASP A 347 -17.84 4.17 9.45
CA ASP A 347 -18.99 3.32 9.08
C ASP A 347 -18.56 1.92 8.60
N PHE A 348 -17.36 1.77 8.03
CA PHE A 348 -16.81 0.52 7.51
C PHE A 348 -16.00 -0.26 8.53
N GLU A 349 -15.67 0.34 9.68
CA GLU A 349 -14.94 -0.32 10.77
C GLU A 349 -15.63 -1.62 11.25
N THR A 350 -16.95 -1.70 11.08
CA THR A 350 -17.78 -2.83 11.51
C THR A 350 -18.44 -3.61 10.38
N ILE A 351 -18.26 -3.15 9.14
CA ILE A 351 -18.80 -3.83 7.96
C ILE A 351 -17.83 -4.96 7.62
N ALA A 352 -18.38 -6.17 7.53
CA ALA A 352 -17.66 -7.28 6.92
C ALA A 352 -17.88 -7.16 5.42
N THR A 353 -16.87 -7.54 4.64
CA THR A 353 -17.02 -7.71 3.20
C THR A 353 -18.17 -8.65 2.89
N LEU A 354 -18.93 -8.28 1.86
CA LEU A 354 -20.12 -8.98 1.45
C LEU A 354 -19.73 -10.18 0.59
N ASP A 355 -20.40 -11.30 0.84
CA ASP A 355 -20.27 -12.59 0.15
C ASP A 355 -21.69 -13.19 0.18
N ILE A 356 -22.44 -12.96 -0.89
CA ILE A 356 -23.89 -13.21 -0.92
C ILE A 356 -24.24 -14.69 -1.03
N ASP A 357 -23.48 -15.44 -1.81
CA ASP A 357 -23.70 -16.85 -2.07
C ASP A 357 -22.99 -17.77 -1.05
N GLY A 358 -21.97 -17.25 -0.36
CA GLY A 358 -21.18 -17.93 0.65
C GLY A 358 -20.08 -18.84 0.08
N ASP A 359 -19.63 -18.61 -1.15
CA ASP A 359 -18.58 -19.40 -1.80
C ASP A 359 -17.15 -19.00 -1.36
N LYS A 360 -17.04 -17.84 -0.68
CA LYS A 360 -15.84 -17.16 -0.16
C LYS A 360 -15.07 -16.33 -1.19
N ILE A 361 -15.69 -16.01 -2.30
CA ILE A 361 -15.31 -14.93 -3.20
C ILE A 361 -16.22 -13.75 -2.82
N PRO A 362 -15.65 -12.66 -2.29
CA PRO A 362 -16.41 -11.47 -1.97
C PRO A 362 -16.99 -10.83 -3.22
N ASN A 363 -18.16 -10.21 -3.10
CA ASN A 363 -18.87 -9.58 -4.20
C ASN A 363 -17.98 -8.68 -5.08
N PHE A 364 -17.19 -7.77 -4.47
CA PHE A 364 -16.31 -6.84 -5.21
C PHE A 364 -15.20 -7.49 -6.07
N ILE A 365 -15.01 -8.81 -5.98
CA ILE A 365 -14.11 -9.56 -6.86
C ILE A 365 -14.80 -10.76 -7.53
N ASP A 366 -16.13 -10.83 -7.46
CA ASP A 366 -16.95 -11.91 -7.99
C ASP A 366 -17.81 -11.43 -9.15
N LEU A 367 -17.57 -12.00 -10.34
CA LEU A 367 -18.32 -11.66 -11.54
C LEU A 367 -19.79 -12.16 -11.52
N ASP A 368 -20.16 -13.06 -10.59
CA ASP A 368 -21.50 -13.63 -10.41
C ASP A 368 -21.80 -13.75 -8.91
N SER A 369 -21.96 -12.61 -8.23
CA SER A 369 -22.09 -12.45 -6.77
C SER A 369 -23.15 -13.33 -6.10
N ASP A 370 -24.16 -13.80 -6.85
CA ASP A 370 -25.27 -14.58 -6.33
C ASP A 370 -25.38 -16.02 -6.88
N GLU A 371 -24.37 -16.41 -7.67
CA GLU A 371 -24.14 -17.76 -8.20
C GLU A 371 -25.33 -18.30 -9.02
N ASP A 372 -26.00 -17.46 -9.81
CA ASP A 372 -27.22 -17.80 -10.54
C ASP A 372 -27.06 -18.13 -12.04
N ASP A 373 -25.81 -18.12 -12.53
CA ASP A 373 -25.36 -18.28 -13.91
C ASP A 373 -25.53 -17.02 -14.79
N CYS A 374 -25.82 -15.84 -14.22
CA CYS A 374 -25.84 -14.55 -14.92
C CYS A 374 -24.82 -13.58 -14.31
N TYR A 375 -23.94 -13.02 -15.14
CA TYR A 375 -22.92 -12.09 -14.64
C TYR A 375 -23.50 -10.76 -14.14
N ASP A 376 -22.90 -10.23 -13.09
CA ASP A 376 -23.28 -9.03 -12.36
C ASP A 376 -23.42 -7.82 -13.29
N VAL A 377 -22.43 -7.59 -14.16
CA VAL A 377 -22.47 -6.56 -15.22
C VAL A 377 -23.77 -6.56 -16.04
N ILE A 378 -24.32 -7.73 -16.38
CA ILE A 378 -25.55 -7.86 -17.17
C ILE A 378 -26.77 -7.55 -16.30
N GLU A 379 -26.78 -8.06 -15.07
CA GLU A 379 -27.90 -7.93 -14.14
C GLU A 379 -28.05 -6.52 -13.59
N ALA A 380 -26.92 -5.85 -13.32
CA ALA A 380 -26.79 -4.44 -13.03
C ALA A 380 -27.34 -3.56 -14.16
N GLY A 381 -27.50 -4.13 -15.37
CA GLY A 381 -28.08 -3.48 -16.54
C GLY A 381 -27.05 -2.79 -17.43
N PHE A 382 -25.78 -3.18 -17.32
CA PHE A 382 -24.68 -2.63 -18.11
C PHE A 382 -24.37 -3.50 -19.34
N THR A 383 -23.45 -3.00 -20.17
CA THR A 383 -23.15 -3.63 -21.46
C THR A 383 -22.04 -4.66 -21.32
N ASP A 384 -22.37 -5.95 -21.47
CA ASP A 384 -21.41 -7.03 -21.77
C ASP A 384 -21.86 -7.79 -23.03
N ASN A 385 -21.24 -7.51 -24.18
CA ASN A 385 -21.64 -8.15 -25.45
C ASN A 385 -20.95 -9.49 -25.71
N ASN A 386 -19.89 -9.79 -24.97
CA ASN A 386 -19.02 -10.97 -25.10
C ASN A 386 -19.34 -12.02 -24.04
N THR A 387 -20.20 -11.68 -23.08
CA THR A 387 -20.63 -12.57 -21.98
C THR A 387 -19.41 -13.14 -21.27
N ASP A 388 -18.50 -12.25 -20.86
CA ASP A 388 -17.31 -12.60 -20.07
C ASP A 388 -17.29 -11.98 -18.68
N GLY A 389 -18.36 -11.30 -18.28
CA GLY A 389 -18.53 -10.72 -16.94
C GLY A 389 -17.94 -9.32 -16.80
N ILE A 390 -17.21 -8.84 -17.81
CA ILE A 390 -16.48 -7.57 -17.75
C ILE A 390 -17.23 -6.48 -18.51
N LEU A 391 -17.17 -5.25 -18.01
CA LEU A 391 -17.80 -4.10 -18.66
C LEU A 391 -17.27 -3.85 -20.08
N GLY A 392 -18.16 -3.97 -21.05
CA GLY A 392 -17.96 -3.55 -22.43
C GLY A 392 -17.54 -4.69 -23.37
N THR A 393 -16.39 -4.53 -24.02
CA THR A 393 -15.82 -5.54 -24.92
C THR A 393 -14.30 -5.45 -24.91
N LEU A 394 -13.61 -6.59 -24.85
CA LEU A 394 -12.15 -6.62 -24.86
C LEU A 394 -11.54 -6.12 -26.21
N PRO A 395 -10.40 -5.40 -26.17
CA PRO A 395 -9.66 -4.99 -24.98
C PRO A 395 -10.30 -3.77 -24.29
N ILE A 396 -10.40 -3.82 -22.96
CA ILE A 396 -10.78 -2.68 -22.15
C ILE A 396 -9.63 -1.67 -22.02
N THR A 397 -9.96 -0.44 -21.63
CA THR A 397 -8.99 0.57 -21.21
C THR A 397 -9.41 1.12 -19.86
N ILE A 398 -8.47 1.23 -18.94
CA ILE A 398 -8.70 1.69 -17.56
C ILE A 398 -8.07 3.07 -17.32
N ASN A 399 -8.48 3.75 -16.24
CA ASN A 399 -7.80 4.97 -15.76
C ASN A 399 -6.68 4.59 -14.76
N SER A 400 -6.28 5.51 -13.88
CA SER A 400 -5.24 5.25 -12.87
C SER A 400 -5.76 4.61 -11.57
N THR A 401 -7.06 4.42 -11.45
CA THR A 401 -7.75 3.86 -10.28
C THR A 401 -8.49 2.58 -10.67
N GLY A 402 -8.06 1.87 -11.73
CA GLY A 402 -8.70 0.63 -12.20
C GLY A 402 -9.96 0.79 -13.04
N LYS A 403 -10.79 1.81 -12.77
CA LYS A 403 -12.04 2.07 -13.51
C LYS A 403 -11.95 1.94 -15.04
N VAL A 404 -12.79 1.09 -15.63
CA VAL A 404 -13.01 0.95 -17.08
C VAL A 404 -13.50 2.26 -17.72
N THR A 405 -12.72 2.76 -18.68
CA THR A 405 -13.01 3.98 -19.47
C THR A 405 -13.47 3.70 -20.91
N SER A 406 -13.35 2.44 -21.37
CA SER A 406 -13.83 2.01 -22.69
C SER A 406 -15.32 1.69 -22.74
N GLY A 407 -15.97 1.55 -21.57
CA GLY A 407 -17.40 1.30 -21.42
C GLY A 407 -18.27 2.41 -22.00
N ILE A 408 -19.51 2.08 -22.36
CA ILE A 408 -20.52 3.06 -22.84
C ILE A 408 -21.57 3.42 -21.77
N ASP A 409 -21.62 2.60 -20.72
CA ASP A 409 -22.42 2.65 -19.50
C ASP A 409 -21.54 2.17 -18.32
N GLY A 410 -22.12 1.59 -17.27
CA GLY A 410 -21.43 1.27 -16.02
C GLY A 410 -21.31 2.48 -15.08
N TYR A 411 -20.87 2.23 -13.85
CA TYR A 411 -20.57 3.23 -12.82
C TYR A 411 -21.71 4.20 -12.54
N THR A 412 -22.93 3.68 -12.55
CA THR A 412 -24.16 4.37 -12.11
C THR A 412 -24.91 3.41 -11.21
N SER A 413 -25.90 3.87 -10.43
CA SER A 413 -26.69 2.99 -9.55
C SER A 413 -27.14 1.71 -10.29
N PRO A 414 -26.61 0.53 -9.92
CA PRO A 414 -26.91 -0.72 -10.60
C PRO A 414 -28.33 -1.17 -10.28
N ASN A 415 -28.90 -2.00 -11.15
CA ASN A 415 -30.09 -2.76 -10.79
C ASN A 415 -29.70 -3.84 -9.77
N LEU A 416 -30.45 -3.96 -8.65
CA LEU A 416 -30.17 -4.91 -7.55
C LEU A 416 -30.35 -6.39 -7.91
N ASP A 417 -30.54 -6.72 -9.19
CA ASP A 417 -30.65 -8.11 -9.62
C ASP A 417 -29.28 -8.83 -9.50
N TYR A 418 -28.15 -8.13 -9.64
CA TYR A 418 -26.76 -8.66 -9.47
C TYR A 418 -26.43 -9.25 -8.07
N VAL A 419 -27.37 -9.14 -7.14
CA VAL A 419 -27.24 -9.61 -5.75
C VAL A 419 -28.46 -10.42 -5.31
N THR A 420 -29.32 -10.80 -6.25
CA THR A 420 -30.60 -11.45 -6.00
C THR A 420 -30.78 -12.72 -6.83
N ALA A 421 -30.23 -13.83 -6.31
CA ALA A 421 -30.23 -15.11 -7.02
C ALA A 421 -31.59 -15.50 -7.63
N ALA A 422 -31.61 -15.64 -8.94
CA ALA A 422 -32.75 -16.03 -9.76
C ALA A 422 -32.42 -17.22 -10.70
N PRO A 423 -31.86 -18.34 -10.18
CA PRO A 423 -31.32 -19.40 -11.03
C PRO A 423 -32.38 -20.03 -11.93
N ILE A 424 -31.97 -20.38 -13.15
CA ILE A 424 -32.84 -21.06 -14.11
C ILE A 424 -33.02 -22.53 -13.70
N LEU A 425 -34.13 -22.80 -13.01
CA LEU A 425 -34.49 -24.14 -12.58
C LEU A 425 -35.35 -24.83 -13.63
N ILE A 426 -34.98 -26.07 -14.01
CA ILE A 426 -35.84 -26.99 -14.76
C ILE A 426 -36.58 -27.87 -13.76
N ASN A 427 -37.85 -27.55 -13.51
CA ASN A 427 -38.66 -28.19 -12.47
C ASN A 427 -39.07 -29.62 -12.81
N VAL A 428 -39.07 -29.97 -14.10
CA VAL A 428 -39.41 -31.31 -14.58
C VAL A 428 -38.38 -31.75 -15.62
N PRO A 429 -37.66 -32.87 -15.40
CA PRO A 429 -36.74 -33.40 -16.40
C PRO A 429 -37.47 -33.69 -17.71
N PHE A 430 -36.83 -33.34 -18.83
CA PHE A 430 -37.36 -33.71 -20.15
C PHE A 430 -37.45 -35.23 -20.26
N VAL A 431 -38.65 -35.71 -20.55
CA VAL A 431 -38.91 -37.11 -20.87
C VAL A 431 -39.15 -37.24 -22.36
N ASP A 432 -38.59 -38.29 -22.96
CA ASP A 432 -38.83 -38.60 -24.36
C ASP A 432 -40.34 -38.74 -24.61
N GLN A 433 -40.84 -37.99 -25.60
CA GLN A 433 -42.24 -38.03 -26.01
C GLN A 433 -42.40 -38.72 -27.36
N GLU A 434 -43.37 -39.63 -27.45
CA GLU A 434 -43.75 -40.29 -28.69
C GLU A 434 -44.91 -39.54 -29.36
N PHE A 435 -44.74 -39.16 -30.63
CA PHE A 435 -45.77 -38.49 -31.42
C PHE A 435 -46.24 -39.35 -32.59
N CYS A 436 -47.56 -39.41 -32.80
CA CYS A 436 -48.14 -40.04 -33.98
C CYS A 436 -48.12 -39.10 -35.18
N GLU A 437 -47.97 -39.67 -36.38
CA GLU A 437 -48.04 -38.89 -37.62
C GLU A 437 -49.40 -38.20 -37.78
N LEU A 438 -49.41 -37.04 -38.43
CA LEU A 438 -50.62 -36.26 -38.75
C LEU A 438 -51.40 -35.72 -37.53
N GLU A 439 -50.91 -35.93 -36.32
CA GLU A 439 -51.48 -35.34 -35.11
C GLU A 439 -50.83 -34.01 -34.75
N THR A 440 -51.48 -33.27 -33.86
CA THR A 440 -50.93 -32.07 -33.23
C THR A 440 -50.63 -32.39 -31.78
N ASN A 441 -49.36 -32.27 -31.40
CA ASN A 441 -48.87 -32.52 -30.05
C ASN A 441 -48.13 -31.31 -29.50
N ARG A 442 -47.88 -31.29 -28.18
CA ARG A 442 -47.21 -30.19 -27.49
C ARG A 442 -46.09 -30.72 -26.60
N LEU A 443 -44.91 -30.11 -26.72
CA LEU A 443 -43.83 -30.23 -25.75
C LEU A 443 -43.93 -29.04 -24.79
N THR A 444 -43.80 -29.29 -23.50
CA THR A 444 -43.87 -28.24 -22.47
C THR A 444 -42.63 -28.32 -21.60
N ILE A 445 -42.05 -27.16 -21.30
CA ILE A 445 -40.96 -26.96 -20.36
C ILE A 445 -41.57 -26.32 -19.11
N GLU A 446 -41.27 -26.89 -17.94
CA GLU A 446 -41.54 -26.23 -16.66
C GLU A 446 -40.21 -25.68 -16.14
N SER A 447 -39.98 -24.39 -16.34
CA SER A 447 -38.80 -23.69 -15.84
C SER A 447 -39.12 -22.30 -15.27
N THR A 448 -38.15 -21.71 -14.57
CA THR A 448 -38.20 -20.31 -14.10
C THR A 448 -37.76 -19.30 -15.15
N ALA A 449 -37.20 -19.74 -16.28
CA ALA A 449 -36.70 -18.87 -17.35
C ALA A 449 -37.74 -17.89 -17.91
N ASP A 450 -37.29 -16.66 -18.19
CA ASP A 450 -38.10 -15.59 -18.78
C ASP A 450 -38.17 -15.63 -20.31
N SER A 451 -37.19 -16.26 -20.96
CA SER A 451 -37.14 -16.39 -22.41
C SER A 451 -36.92 -17.85 -22.84
N TYR A 452 -37.39 -18.18 -24.03
CA TYR A 452 -37.33 -19.53 -24.59
C TYR A 452 -36.96 -19.46 -26.07
N GLN A 453 -36.18 -20.42 -26.55
CA GLN A 453 -35.95 -20.64 -27.97
C GLN A 453 -35.81 -22.14 -28.24
N TRP A 454 -36.83 -22.73 -28.83
CA TRP A 454 -36.78 -24.15 -29.20
C TRP A 454 -35.82 -24.38 -30.36
N GLN A 455 -35.00 -25.43 -30.24
CA GLN A 455 -34.09 -25.87 -31.29
C GLN A 455 -34.39 -27.32 -31.70
N LEU A 456 -34.09 -27.64 -32.96
CA LEU A 456 -34.20 -28.98 -33.52
C LEU A 456 -32.82 -29.52 -33.89
N SER A 457 -32.51 -30.73 -33.43
CA SER A 457 -31.41 -31.54 -33.93
C SER A 457 -31.94 -32.69 -34.78
N THR A 458 -31.24 -33.02 -35.87
CA THR A 458 -31.56 -34.17 -36.73
C THR A 458 -30.44 -35.22 -36.79
N ASP A 459 -29.40 -35.02 -35.99
CA ASP A 459 -28.14 -35.77 -35.99
C ASP A 459 -27.74 -36.21 -34.57
N ASN A 460 -28.74 -36.61 -33.76
CA ASN A 460 -28.58 -37.06 -32.38
C ASN A 460 -27.84 -36.05 -31.47
N GLY A 461 -28.14 -34.77 -31.63
CA GLY A 461 -27.63 -33.69 -30.77
C GLY A 461 -26.30 -33.09 -31.20
N ALA A 462 -25.74 -33.49 -32.35
CA ALA A 462 -24.47 -32.95 -32.84
C ALA A 462 -24.61 -31.51 -33.38
N THR A 463 -25.73 -31.17 -34.01
CA THR A 463 -26.08 -29.81 -34.43
C THR A 463 -27.51 -29.45 -34.05
N TRP A 464 -27.73 -28.16 -33.79
CA TRP A 464 -29.00 -27.59 -33.34
C TRP A 464 -29.36 -26.39 -34.21
N ILE A 465 -30.61 -26.32 -34.66
CA ILE A 465 -31.12 -25.25 -35.51
C ILE A 465 -32.32 -24.59 -34.82
N ASN A 466 -32.30 -23.26 -34.72
CA ASN A 466 -33.43 -22.49 -34.18
C ASN A 466 -34.69 -22.76 -34.99
N LEU A 467 -35.76 -23.13 -34.29
CA LEU A 467 -37.08 -23.24 -34.89
C LEU A 467 -37.69 -21.86 -35.10
N VAL A 468 -38.45 -21.74 -36.18
CA VAL A 468 -39.28 -20.57 -36.51
C VAL A 468 -40.73 -21.00 -36.56
N ASN A 469 -41.65 -20.11 -36.15
CA ASN A 469 -43.08 -20.39 -36.27
C ASN A 469 -43.47 -20.55 -37.74
N ASP A 470 -44.05 -21.70 -38.10
CA ASP A 470 -44.51 -22.03 -39.43
C ASP A 470 -45.75 -22.93 -39.39
N ALA A 471 -46.07 -23.64 -40.49
CA ALA A 471 -47.22 -24.55 -40.53
C ALA A 471 -47.05 -25.80 -39.65
N ARG A 472 -45.81 -26.09 -39.20
CA ARG A 472 -45.43 -27.28 -38.43
C ARG A 472 -45.15 -26.92 -36.97
N TYR A 473 -44.41 -25.84 -36.71
CA TYR A 473 -44.00 -25.41 -35.38
C TYR A 473 -44.73 -24.13 -34.98
N ASP A 474 -45.26 -24.08 -33.76
CA ASP A 474 -45.89 -22.89 -33.19
C ASP A 474 -45.51 -22.77 -31.70
N GLY A 475 -45.32 -21.54 -31.21
CA GLY A 475 -44.84 -21.30 -29.85
C GLY A 475 -43.33 -21.49 -29.66
N VAL A 476 -42.52 -21.37 -30.72
CA VAL A 476 -41.05 -21.63 -30.68
C VAL A 476 -40.25 -20.74 -29.73
N THR A 477 -40.84 -19.65 -29.23
CA THR A 477 -40.25 -18.76 -28.22
C THR A 477 -41.04 -18.75 -26.90
N THR A 478 -41.73 -19.83 -26.60
CA THR A 478 -42.55 -19.97 -25.38
C THR A 478 -42.23 -21.29 -24.69
N LYS A 479 -42.67 -21.44 -23.42
CA LYS A 479 -42.58 -22.70 -22.67
C LYS A 479 -43.28 -23.90 -23.33
N GLU A 480 -44.08 -23.68 -24.38
CA GLU A 480 -44.84 -24.73 -25.04
C GLU A 480 -44.65 -24.71 -26.56
N LEU A 481 -44.00 -25.75 -27.10
CA LEU A 481 -43.86 -25.95 -28.54
C LEU A 481 -44.97 -26.87 -29.05
N GLN A 482 -45.84 -26.34 -29.91
CA GLN A 482 -46.80 -27.14 -30.66
C GLN A 482 -46.16 -27.67 -31.95
N ILE A 483 -46.29 -28.97 -32.18
CA ILE A 483 -45.83 -29.66 -33.39
C ILE A 483 -47.04 -30.23 -34.12
N THR A 484 -47.28 -29.79 -35.35
CA THR A 484 -48.40 -30.23 -36.19
C THR A 484 -47.95 -31.12 -37.33
N SER A 485 -48.63 -32.26 -37.48
CA SER A 485 -48.40 -33.25 -38.54
C SER A 485 -46.93 -33.65 -38.72
N PRO A 486 -46.25 -34.16 -37.67
CA PRO A 486 -44.85 -34.59 -37.76
C PRO A 486 -44.71 -35.73 -38.77
N PRO A 487 -43.68 -35.74 -39.66
CA PRO A 487 -43.42 -36.85 -40.57
C PRO A 487 -42.86 -38.07 -39.83
N CYS A 488 -43.06 -39.27 -40.38
CA CYS A 488 -42.53 -40.57 -39.92
C CYS A 488 -41.05 -40.60 -39.53
N HIS A 489 -40.25 -39.64 -40.01
CA HIS A 489 -38.80 -39.65 -39.84
C HIS A 489 -38.27 -38.72 -38.73
N LEU A 490 -39.13 -38.16 -37.86
CA LEU A 490 -38.68 -37.48 -36.64
C LEU A 490 -38.11 -38.43 -35.56
N ILE A 491 -37.91 -39.71 -35.87
CA ILE A 491 -37.55 -40.79 -34.93
C ILE A 491 -36.13 -40.63 -34.34
N THR A 492 -35.31 -39.70 -34.86
CA THR A 492 -33.94 -39.41 -34.37
C THR A 492 -33.69 -37.92 -34.14
N THR A 493 -34.74 -37.16 -33.83
CA THR A 493 -34.61 -35.71 -33.64
C THR A 493 -34.65 -35.33 -32.16
N GLY A 494 -33.63 -34.61 -31.71
CA GLY A 494 -33.63 -33.98 -30.38
C GLY A 494 -34.34 -32.64 -30.44
N PHE A 495 -35.12 -32.32 -29.40
CA PHE A 495 -35.58 -30.96 -29.10
C PHE A 495 -34.89 -30.52 -27.80
N LYS A 496 -34.42 -29.28 -27.75
CA LYS A 496 -33.93 -28.63 -26.53
C LYS A 496 -34.42 -27.19 -26.49
#